data_AF-A0A847Y8M0-F1
#
_entry.id   AF-A0A847Y8M0-F1
#
_cell.length_a   1.000
_cell.length_b   1.000
_cell.length_c   1.000
_cell.angle_alpha   90.00
_cell.angle_beta   90.00
_cell.angle_gamma   90.00
#
_symmetry.space_group_name_H-M   'P 1'
#
loop_
_entity.id
_entity.type
_entity.pdbx_description
1 polymer ?
#
loop_
_entity_poly.entity_id
_entity_poly.type
_entity_poly.pdbx_seq_one_letter_code
_entity_poly.pdbx_strand_id
1 'polypeptide(L)'
;MRMPFGKYRGLDLEDIPESYLAWVLDHANPRATLREAIRLRLGICDLEQRWERLARDCERLAAERQSLDVELNRMYATWHKTAADLNEGIIGTWYRRLAREFHPDLRCGSNAEMKAINRARDLLLELTRTGQHA
;
A
#
# COMPACT_ATOMS: atom_id res chain seq x y z
N MET A 1 16.80 17.66 -36.12
CA MET A 1 17.61 18.65 -35.33
C MET A 1 18.85 18.93 -36.14
N ARG A 2 19.34 20.17 -36.27
CA ARG A 2 20.48 20.47 -37.16
C ARG A 2 21.82 20.52 -36.42
N MET A 3 22.87 20.02 -37.05
CA MET A 3 24.23 20.02 -36.51
C MET A 3 24.81 21.45 -36.43
N PRO A 4 25.21 21.95 -35.26
CA PRO A 4 25.61 23.36 -35.12
C PRO A 4 27.06 23.65 -35.50
N PHE A 5 27.92 22.64 -35.66
CA PHE A 5 29.36 22.80 -35.94
C PHE A 5 29.95 21.65 -36.79
N GLY A 6 31.21 21.81 -37.20
CA GLY A 6 31.99 20.77 -37.87
C GLY A 6 31.68 20.58 -39.36
N LYS A 7 32.14 19.45 -39.93
CA LYS A 7 32.05 19.14 -41.37
C LYS A 7 30.61 19.12 -41.89
N TYR A 8 29.65 18.73 -41.05
CA TYR A 8 28.23 18.58 -41.41
C TYR A 8 27.34 19.69 -40.85
N ARG A 9 27.90 20.88 -40.59
CA ARG A 9 27.15 22.02 -40.04
C ARG A 9 25.93 22.35 -40.90
N GLY A 10 24.76 22.46 -40.26
CA GLY A 10 23.49 22.83 -40.87
C GLY A 10 22.66 21.67 -41.41
N LEU A 11 23.24 20.48 -41.54
CA LEU A 11 22.51 19.26 -41.94
C LEU A 11 21.68 18.70 -40.78
N ASP A 12 20.60 17.98 -41.09
CA ASP A 12 19.85 17.26 -40.05
C ASP A 12 20.64 16.05 -39.57
N LEU A 13 20.47 15.66 -38.31
CA LEU A 13 21.17 14.52 -37.72
C LEU A 13 20.85 13.20 -38.43
N GLU A 14 19.70 13.10 -39.10
CA GLU A 14 19.30 11.93 -39.88
C GLU A 14 20.18 11.68 -41.11
N ASP A 15 20.71 12.77 -41.70
CA ASP A 15 21.53 12.74 -42.90
C ASP A 15 23.04 12.55 -42.60
N ILE A 16 23.42 12.56 -41.32
CA ILE A 16 24.83 12.48 -40.89
C ILE A 16 25.21 11.02 -40.65
N PRO A 17 26.35 10.53 -41.18
CA PRO A 17 26.82 9.18 -40.91
C PRO A 17 26.97 8.87 -39.43
N GLU A 18 26.48 7.71 -39.01
CA GLU A 18 26.51 7.27 -37.60
C GLU A 18 27.93 7.23 -37.02
N SER A 19 28.93 6.88 -37.84
CA SER A 19 30.35 6.89 -37.44
C SER A 19 30.86 8.29 -37.07
N TYR A 20 30.42 9.34 -37.77
CA TYR A 20 30.78 10.72 -37.42
C TYR A 20 30.06 11.17 -36.15
N LEU A 21 28.79 10.78 -35.99
CA LEU A 21 28.02 11.07 -34.78
C LEU A 21 28.63 10.41 -33.54
N ALA A 22 29.08 9.16 -33.65
CA ALA A 22 29.83 8.47 -32.59
C ALA A 22 31.13 9.22 -32.27
N TRP A 23 31.91 9.59 -33.29
CA TRP A 23 33.13 10.38 -33.08
C TRP A 23 32.87 11.71 -32.35
N VAL A 24 31.77 12.40 -32.69
CA VAL A 24 31.36 13.66 -32.04
C VAL A 24 31.07 13.45 -30.55
N LEU A 25 30.43 12.34 -30.16
CA LEU A 25 30.20 12.03 -28.75
C LEU A 25 31.52 11.86 -27.97
N ASP A 26 32.52 11.25 -28.60
CA ASP A 26 33.78 10.92 -27.96
C ASP A 26 34.76 12.10 -27.89
N HIS A 27 34.78 12.97 -28.92
CA HIS A 27 35.86 13.95 -29.11
C HIS A 27 35.44 15.42 -29.04
N ALA A 28 34.17 15.75 -29.30
CA ALA A 28 33.76 17.13 -29.52
C ALA A 28 33.04 17.79 -28.32
N ASN A 29 32.82 17.05 -27.22
CA ASN A 29 32.08 17.48 -26.02
C ASN A 29 30.83 18.33 -26.34
N PRO A 30 29.88 17.81 -27.15
CA PRO A 30 28.71 18.56 -27.57
C PRO A 30 27.85 19.01 -26.38
N ARG A 31 27.10 20.11 -26.56
CA ARG A 31 26.08 20.58 -25.60
C ARG A 31 25.11 19.44 -25.26
N ALA A 32 24.59 19.42 -24.03
CA ALA A 32 23.75 18.34 -23.51
C ALA A 32 22.57 17.98 -24.44
N THR A 33 21.87 18.99 -24.99
CA THR A 33 20.75 18.78 -25.92
C THR A 33 21.15 18.09 -27.22
N LEU A 34 22.30 18.46 -27.79
CA LEU A 34 22.83 17.82 -29.00
C LEU A 34 23.37 16.42 -28.70
N ARG A 35 24.04 16.24 -27.56
CA ARG A 35 24.52 14.94 -27.09
C ARG A 35 23.37 13.94 -26.99
N GLU A 36 22.25 14.35 -26.40
CA GLU A 36 21.07 13.52 -26.25
C GLU A 36 20.43 13.18 -27.59
N ALA A 37 20.28 14.15 -28.49
CA ALA A 37 19.76 13.92 -29.83
C ALA A 37 20.63 12.95 -30.64
N ILE A 38 21.96 13.05 -30.51
CA ILE A 38 22.90 12.12 -31.15
C ILE A 38 22.78 10.72 -30.55
N ARG A 39 22.74 10.60 -29.22
CA ARG A 39 22.54 9.32 -28.51
C ARG A 39 21.25 8.63 -28.92
N LEU A 40 20.15 9.37 -28.99
CA LEU A 40 18.86 8.89 -29.49
C LEU A 40 18.97 8.40 -30.94
N ARG A 41 19.60 9.17 -31.83
CA ARG A 41 19.78 8.79 -33.25
C ARG A 41 20.61 7.52 -33.43
N LEU A 42 21.61 7.32 -32.57
CA LEU A 42 22.47 6.14 -32.59
C LEU A 42 21.89 4.94 -31.83
N GLY A 43 20.70 5.08 -31.23
CA GLY A 43 20.14 4.04 -30.36
C GLY A 43 20.96 3.79 -29.08
N ILE A 44 21.91 4.67 -28.76
CA ILE A 44 22.70 4.63 -27.53
C ILE A 44 21.84 5.22 -26.43
N CYS A 45 20.84 4.45 -26.03
CA CYS A 45 20.08 4.70 -24.84
C CYS A 45 20.84 4.08 -23.67
N ASP A 46 21.02 4.84 -22.60
CA ASP A 46 21.61 4.34 -21.35
C ASP A 46 20.57 3.47 -20.63
N LEU A 47 20.17 2.39 -21.29
CA LEU A 47 19.15 1.47 -20.82
C LEU A 47 19.56 0.92 -19.46
N GLU A 48 20.84 0.66 -19.27
CA GLU A 48 21.39 0.20 -18.00
C GLU A 48 21.14 1.21 -16.87
N GLN A 49 21.52 2.48 -17.01
CA GLN A 49 21.22 3.49 -15.99
C GLN A 49 19.73 3.73 -15.79
N ARG A 50 18.93 3.64 -16.86
CA ARG A 50 17.47 3.77 -16.78
C ARG A 50 16.86 2.58 -16.04
N TRP A 51 17.32 1.36 -16.30
CA TRP A 51 16.92 0.15 -15.61
C TRP A 51 17.32 0.18 -14.14
N GLU A 52 18.54 0.60 -13.82
CA GLU A 52 18.99 0.79 -12.43
C GLU A 52 18.16 1.83 -11.68
N ARG A 53 17.74 2.91 -12.35
CA ARG A 53 16.84 3.90 -11.75
C ARG A 53 15.46 3.30 -11.48
N LEU A 54 14.89 2.61 -12.47
CA LEU A 54 13.60 1.95 -12.34
C LEU A 54 13.63 0.87 -11.25
N ALA A 55 14.70 0.08 -11.15
CA ALA A 55 14.87 -0.94 -10.12
C ALA A 55 14.87 -0.31 -8.71
N ARG A 56 15.64 0.77 -8.51
CA ARG A 56 15.64 1.52 -7.25
C ARG A 56 14.28 2.12 -6.90
N ASP A 57 13.58 2.66 -7.89
CA ASP A 57 12.23 3.20 -7.67
C ASP A 57 11.24 2.08 -7.29
N CYS A 58 11.33 0.90 -7.93
CA CYS A 58 10.54 -0.28 -7.57
C CYS A 58 10.83 -0.76 -6.14
N GLU A 59 12.10 -0.82 -5.73
CA GLU A 59 12.49 -1.20 -4.37
C GLU A 59 11.94 -0.20 -3.33
N ARG A 60 12.03 1.11 -3.61
CA ARG A 60 11.46 2.15 -2.75
C ARG A 60 9.95 1.98 -2.59
N LEU A 61 9.23 1.79 -3.69
CA LEU A 61 7.78 1.61 -3.67
C LEU A 61 7.36 0.31 -2.97
N ALA A 62 8.15 -0.76 -3.10
CA ALA A 62 7.92 -2.00 -2.37
C ALA A 62 8.07 -1.81 -0.86
N ALA A 63 9.10 -1.07 -0.42
CA ALA A 63 9.29 -0.74 0.99
C ALA A 63 8.17 0.17 1.54
N GLU A 64 7.73 1.16 0.77
CA GLU A 64 6.61 2.03 1.13
C GLU A 64 5.31 1.24 1.28
N ARG A 65 5.02 0.34 0.33
CA ARG A 65 3.89 -0.57 0.42
C ARG A 65 3.94 -1.45 1.66
N GLN A 66 5.10 -2.04 1.96
CA GLN A 66 5.27 -2.86 3.16
C GLN A 66 5.02 -2.06 4.45
N SER A 67 5.45 -0.80 4.50
CA SER A 67 5.17 0.10 5.63
C SER A 67 3.67 0.36 5.80
N LEU A 68 2.96 0.64 4.69
CA LEU A 68 1.51 0.85 4.70
C LEU A 68 0.75 -0.41 5.15
N ASP A 69 1.17 -1.59 4.69
CA ASP A 69 0.58 -2.86 5.11
C ASP A 69 0.73 -3.09 6.62
N VAL A 70 1.88 -2.73 7.20
CA VAL A 70 2.11 -2.81 8.66
C VAL A 70 1.21 -1.84 9.43
N GLU A 71 1.08 -0.60 8.96
CA GLU A 71 0.22 0.42 9.59
C GLU A 71 -1.26 0.01 9.52
N LEU A 72 -1.70 -0.46 8.36
CA LEU A 72 -3.06 -0.94 8.13
C LEU A 72 -3.40 -2.11 9.06
N ASN A 73 -2.50 -3.09 9.17
CA ASN A 73 -2.67 -4.21 10.10
C ASN A 73 -2.75 -3.77 11.56
N ARG A 74 -1.92 -2.80 11.96
CA ARG A 74 -1.96 -2.23 13.32
C ARG A 74 -3.29 -1.52 13.60
N MET A 75 -3.78 -0.76 12.63
CA MET A 75 -5.06 -0.06 12.72
C MET A 75 -6.22 -1.06 12.84
N TYR A 76 -6.25 -2.09 11.98
CA TYR A 76 -7.27 -3.14 12.05
C TYR A 76 -7.24 -3.88 13.39
N ALA A 77 -6.06 -4.27 13.88
CA ALA A 77 -5.93 -4.92 15.18
C ALA A 77 -6.47 -4.05 16.33
N THR A 78 -6.20 -2.73 16.28
CA THR A 78 -6.71 -1.78 17.27
C THR A 78 -8.23 -1.66 17.19
N TRP A 79 -8.78 -1.52 15.99
CA TRP A 79 -10.22 -1.42 15.77
C TRP A 79 -10.96 -2.68 16.22
N HIS A 80 -10.47 -3.87 15.86
CA HIS A 80 -11.04 -5.15 16.29
C HIS A 80 -11.03 -5.29 17.81
N LYS A 81 -9.94 -4.88 18.47
CA LYS A 81 -9.86 -4.87 19.93
C LYS A 81 -10.91 -3.94 20.54
N THR A 82 -11.01 -2.69 20.07
CA THR A 82 -11.99 -1.74 20.59
C THR A 82 -13.43 -2.20 20.36
N ALA A 83 -13.72 -2.81 19.21
CA ALA A 83 -15.03 -3.39 18.93
C ALA A 83 -15.33 -4.58 19.86
N ALA A 84 -14.35 -5.44 20.14
CA ALA A 84 -14.48 -6.53 21.11
C ALA A 84 -14.81 -6.00 22.52
N ASP A 85 -14.03 -5.03 22.99
CA ASP A 85 -14.18 -4.41 24.31
C ASP A 85 -15.58 -3.75 24.46
N LEU A 86 -16.04 -3.06 23.41
CA LEU A 86 -17.36 -2.43 23.39
C LEU A 86 -18.48 -3.48 23.45
N ASN A 87 -18.37 -4.55 22.67
CA ASN A 87 -19.35 -5.63 22.65
C ASN A 87 -19.44 -6.32 24.01
N GLU A 88 -18.32 -6.65 24.64
CA GLU A 88 -18.30 -7.23 25.99
C GLU A 88 -18.92 -6.30 27.03
N GLY A 89 -18.65 -5.00 26.94
CA GLY A 89 -19.24 -3.97 27.81
C GLY A 89 -20.76 -3.86 27.68
N ILE A 90 -21.26 -3.84 26.44
CA ILE A 90 -22.71 -3.78 26.13
C ILE A 90 -23.40 -5.05 26.61
N ILE A 91 -22.89 -6.23 26.24
CA ILE A 91 -23.46 -7.53 26.65
C ILE A 91 -23.44 -7.67 28.17
N GLY A 92 -22.33 -7.29 28.83
CA GLY A 92 -22.21 -7.35 30.28
C GLY A 92 -23.23 -6.43 30.99
N THR A 93 -23.49 -5.25 30.43
CA THR A 93 -24.49 -4.32 30.97
C THR A 93 -25.91 -4.84 30.77
N TRP A 94 -26.23 -5.34 29.58
CA TRP A 94 -27.50 -6.01 29.29
C TRP A 94 -27.75 -7.20 30.23
N TYR A 95 -26.77 -8.08 30.38
CA TYR A 95 -26.85 -9.25 31.25
C TYR A 95 -27.10 -8.87 32.71
N ARG A 96 -26.32 -7.92 33.26
CA ARG A 96 -26.49 -7.47 34.65
C ARG A 96 -27.88 -6.90 34.91
N ARG A 97 -28.45 -6.18 33.94
CA ARG A 97 -29.80 -5.63 34.05
C ARG A 97 -30.84 -6.74 34.12
N LEU A 98 -30.81 -7.69 33.18
CA LEU A 98 -31.76 -8.81 33.16
C LEU A 98 -31.59 -9.73 34.36
N ALA A 99 -30.35 -10.04 34.76
CA ALA A 99 -30.09 -10.87 35.92
C ALA A 99 -30.65 -10.25 37.21
N ARG A 100 -30.64 -8.92 37.36
CA ARG A 100 -31.30 -8.22 38.49
C ARG A 100 -32.82 -8.19 38.39
N GLU A 101 -33.40 -8.33 37.21
CA GLU A 101 -34.85 -8.28 37.03
C GLU A 101 -35.49 -9.67 37.21
N PHE A 102 -34.79 -10.71 36.75
CA PHE A 102 -35.29 -12.09 36.69
C PHE A 102 -34.54 -13.05 37.64
N HIS A 103 -33.85 -12.53 38.66
CA HIS A 103 -33.17 -13.38 39.64
C HIS A 103 -34.20 -14.20 40.44
N PRO A 104 -33.98 -15.51 40.69
CA PRO A 104 -34.88 -16.34 41.48
C PRO A 104 -35.05 -15.87 42.94
N ASP A 105 -34.02 -15.21 43.49
CA ASP A 105 -34.08 -14.65 44.86
C ASP A 105 -34.86 -13.31 44.92
N LEU A 106 -35.24 -12.77 43.77
CA LEU A 106 -36.09 -11.58 43.66
C LEU A 106 -37.52 -12.00 43.33
N ARG A 107 -38.49 -11.18 43.73
CA ARG A 107 -39.92 -11.56 43.78
C ARG A 107 -40.56 -11.99 42.45
N CYS A 108 -39.89 -11.82 41.31
CA CYS A 108 -40.45 -11.99 39.97
C CYS A 108 -39.65 -12.93 39.05
N GLY A 109 -38.54 -13.51 39.51
CA GLY A 109 -37.70 -14.37 38.68
C GLY A 109 -37.90 -15.86 38.94
N SER A 110 -37.64 -16.67 37.91
CA SER A 110 -37.58 -18.12 38.00
C SER A 110 -36.20 -18.65 37.60
N ASN A 111 -35.86 -19.85 38.11
CA ASN A 111 -34.65 -20.56 37.69
C ASN A 111 -34.61 -20.85 36.18
N ALA A 112 -35.78 -21.00 35.54
CA ALA A 112 -35.88 -21.24 34.10
C ALA A 112 -35.49 -19.98 33.29
N GLU A 113 -36.02 -18.81 33.68
CA GLU A 113 -35.68 -17.53 33.05
C GLU A 113 -34.19 -17.21 33.21
N MET A 114 -33.62 -17.43 34.40
CA MET A 114 -32.20 -17.19 34.63
C MET A 114 -31.31 -18.08 33.74
N LYS A 115 -31.68 -19.37 33.55
CA LYS A 115 -30.99 -20.26 32.62
C LYS A 115 -31.09 -19.79 31.17
N ALA A 116 -32.25 -19.28 30.75
CA ALA A 116 -32.43 -18.73 29.41
C ALA A 116 -31.56 -17.47 29.19
N ILE A 117 -31.50 -16.57 30.17
CA ILE A 117 -30.64 -15.36 30.12
C ILE A 117 -29.16 -15.75 30.04
N ASN A 118 -28.72 -16.73 30.82
CA ASN A 118 -27.35 -17.25 30.76
C ASN A 118 -27.04 -17.81 29.37
N ARG A 119 -27.93 -18.66 28.82
CA ARG A 119 -27.74 -19.22 27.48
C ARG A 119 -27.70 -18.14 26.41
N ALA A 120 -28.55 -17.13 26.50
CA ALA A 120 -28.57 -16.00 25.57
C ALA A 120 -27.28 -15.16 25.65
N ARG A 121 -26.75 -14.92 26.84
CA ARG A 121 -25.44 -14.26 27.02
C ARG A 121 -24.33 -15.05 26.33
N ASP A 122 -24.28 -16.35 26.54
CA ASP A 122 -23.24 -17.20 25.95
C ASP A 122 -23.30 -17.18 24.42
N LEU A 123 -24.51 -17.26 23.85
CA LEU A 123 -24.73 -17.15 22.41
C LEU A 123 -24.30 -15.78 21.86
N LEU A 124 -24.62 -14.69 22.55
CA LEU A 124 -24.19 -13.35 22.13
C LEU A 124 -22.66 -13.21 22.14
N LEU A 125 -22.00 -13.72 23.19
CA LEU A 125 -20.53 -13.73 23.26
C LEU A 125 -19.93 -14.58 22.15
N GLU A 126 -20.51 -15.74 21.85
CA GLU A 126 -20.09 -16.62 20.75
C GLU A 126 -20.20 -15.92 19.39
N LEU A 127 -21.33 -15.28 19.11
CA LEU A 127 -21.56 -14.51 17.87
C LEU A 127 -20.57 -13.35 17.71
N THR A 128 -20.27 -12.63 18.79
CA THR A 128 -19.30 -11.53 18.74
C THR A 128 -17.86 -12.00 18.51
N ARG A 129 -17.54 -13.26 18.82
CA ARG A 129 -16.23 -13.87 18.56
C ARG A 129 -16.15 -14.47 17.15
N THR A 130 -17.22 -15.09 16.66
CA THR A 130 -17.24 -15.65 15.29
C THR A 130 -17.25 -14.57 14.23
N GLY A 131 -17.94 -13.45 14.46
CA GLY A 131 -17.92 -12.28 13.56
C GLY A 131 -16.58 -11.55 13.47
N GLN A 132 -15.57 -11.93 14.28
CA GLN A 132 -14.20 -11.39 14.19
C GLN A 132 -13.29 -12.18 13.24
N HIS A 133 -13.74 -13.35 12.77
CA HIS A 133 -12.97 -14.26 11.91
C HIS A 133 -13.57 -14.50 10.53
N ALA A 134 -14.71 -13.88 10.22
CA ALA A 134 -15.37 -13.90 8.92
C ALA A 134 -15.06 -12.62 8.14
#